data_AF-A0A438DRW6-F1
#
_entry.id   AF-A0A438DRW6-F1
#
_cell.length_a   1.000
_cell.length_b   1.000
_cell.length_c   1.000
_cell.angle_alpha   90.00
_cell.angle_beta   90.00
_cell.angle_gamma   90.00
#
_symmetry.space_group_name_H-M   'P 1'
#
loop_
_entity.id
_entity.type
_entity.pdbx_description
1 polymer ?
#
loop_
_entity_poly.entity_id
_entity_poly.type
_entity_poly.pdbx_seq_one_letter_code
_entity_poly.pdbx_strand_id
1 'polypeptide(L)'
;MSQIYSAGVSVFLGGNKPSRTGDIRGDISINFSCDPDISSTLVDIALDEILRVQEEGCSDEDVSTVLEIEQRAHENGLQENYYWLDRILRSYQSRVYFGDVGTSFEVQDEGRSKVRELLTPSTAQLALKRILPFPCKKQYTVVILMPQTSRVKLLTSLFKSTDNSYSRKAKILVGVAGLTVFALTLWRYSRRTLKS
;
A
#
# COMPACT_ATOMS: atom_id res chain seq x y z
N MET A 1 10.64 -5.37 -16.71
CA MET A 1 10.46 -4.05 -16.08
C MET A 1 9.23 -4.17 -15.24
N SER A 2 9.35 -4.00 -13.93
CA SER A 2 8.20 -4.04 -13.03
C SER A 2 7.37 -2.77 -13.22
N GLN A 3 6.05 -2.90 -13.34
CA GLN A 3 5.13 -1.84 -13.71
C GLN A 3 4.04 -1.62 -12.66
N ILE A 4 3.58 -0.36 -12.59
CA ILE A 4 2.39 0.06 -11.86
C ILE A 4 1.27 0.22 -12.90
N TYR A 5 0.18 -0.51 -12.73
CA TYR A 5 -0.98 -0.46 -13.63
C TYR A 5 -2.00 0.59 -13.20
N SER A 6 -2.19 0.76 -11.88
CA SER A 6 -3.06 1.80 -11.33
C SER A 6 -2.67 2.19 -9.91
N ALA A 7 -2.95 3.44 -9.56
CA ALA A 7 -2.84 3.97 -8.21
C ALA A 7 -4.10 4.79 -7.91
N GLY A 8 -4.63 4.66 -6.70
CA GLY A 8 -5.78 5.40 -6.24
C GLY A 8 -5.62 5.77 -4.77
N VAL A 9 -6.08 6.97 -4.41
CA VAL A 9 -6.13 7.43 -3.03
C VAL A 9 -7.58 7.75 -2.72
N SER A 10 -8.09 7.20 -1.62
CA SER A 10 -9.41 7.53 -1.10
C SER A 10 -9.27 7.96 0.35
N VAL A 11 -9.97 9.03 0.69
CA VAL A 11 -9.97 9.60 2.04
C VAL A 11 -11.33 9.40 2.66
N PHE A 12 -11.34 8.82 3.85
CA PHE A 12 -12.53 8.74 4.68
C PHE A 12 -12.29 9.56 5.94
N LEU A 13 -12.63 10.84 5.85
CA LEU A 13 -12.73 11.68 7.05
C LEU A 13 -14.07 11.33 7.68
N GLY A 14 -14.04 10.47 8.69
CA GLY A 14 -15.26 10.08 9.39
C GLY A 14 -15.97 11.34 9.90
N GLY A 15 -17.07 11.73 9.25
CA GLY A 15 -18.05 12.67 9.84
C GLY A 15 -18.60 12.13 11.17
N ASN A 16 -18.35 10.84 11.42
CA ASN A 16 -18.54 10.19 12.68
C ASN A 16 -17.33 10.41 13.60
N LYS A 17 -17.36 11.48 14.40
CA LYS A 17 -16.63 11.50 15.68
C LYS A 17 -17.11 10.26 16.46
N PRO A 18 -16.29 9.23 16.70
CA PRO A 18 -16.74 8.00 17.37
C PRO A 18 -17.13 8.28 18.84
N SER A 19 -16.75 9.45 19.36
CA SER A 19 -17.18 9.97 20.65
C SER A 19 -17.48 11.48 20.55
N ARG A 20 -18.28 12.00 21.49
CA ARG A 20 -18.54 13.46 21.60
C ARG A 20 -17.27 14.26 21.94
N THR A 21 -16.31 13.63 22.62
CA THR A 21 -15.15 14.26 23.25
C THR A 21 -13.81 13.94 22.59
N GLY A 22 -13.68 12.82 21.89
CA GLY A 22 -12.45 12.42 21.21
C GLY A 22 -12.20 13.21 19.93
N ASP A 23 -10.97 13.14 19.43
CA ASP A 23 -10.58 13.84 18.22
C ASP A 23 -11.22 13.24 16.96
N ILE A 24 -11.27 14.03 15.88
CA ILE A 24 -11.76 13.58 14.58
C ILE A 24 -10.73 12.59 14.03
N ARG A 25 -11.17 11.35 13.78
CA ARG A 25 -10.35 10.34 13.12
C ARG A 25 -10.72 10.26 11.65
N GLY A 26 -9.72 10.22 10.80
CA GLY A 26 -9.87 9.89 9.40
C GLY A 26 -8.97 8.73 9.00
N ASP A 27 -9.29 8.13 7.88
CA ASP A 27 -8.53 7.06 7.27
C ASP A 27 -8.15 7.46 5.84
N ILE A 28 -6.91 7.19 5.45
CA ILE A 28 -6.46 7.27 4.05
C ILE A 28 -6.25 5.85 3.57
N SER A 29 -6.93 5.47 2.49
CA SER A 29 -6.70 4.20 1.80
C SER A 29 -6.00 4.48 0.48
N ILE A 30 -4.82 3.88 0.33
CA ILE A 30 -4.03 3.93 -0.89
C ILE A 30 -4.05 2.54 -1.52
N ASN A 31 -4.43 2.49 -2.78
CA ASN A 31 -4.65 1.25 -3.52
C ASN A 31 -3.74 1.24 -4.75
N PHE A 32 -2.98 0.16 -4.90
CA PHE A 32 -2.12 -0.06 -6.06
C PHE A 32 -2.50 -1.35 -6.77
N SER A 33 -2.46 -1.32 -8.10
CA SER A 33 -2.36 -2.53 -8.93
C SER A 33 -0.98 -2.51 -9.59
N CYS A 34 -0.14 -3.49 -9.30
CA CYS A 34 1.26 -3.50 -9.73
C CYS A 34 1.82 -4.92 -9.87
N ASP A 35 3.02 -5.03 -10.44
CA ASP A 35 3.79 -6.26 -10.41
C ASP A 35 4.14 -6.68 -8.96
N PRO A 36 4.10 -7.98 -8.64
CA PRO A 36 4.31 -8.47 -7.28
C PRO A 36 5.64 -8.03 -6.65
N ASP A 37 6.69 -7.93 -7.49
CA ASP A 37 8.07 -7.64 -7.08
C ASP A 37 8.27 -6.22 -6.53
N ILE A 38 7.36 -5.28 -6.85
CA ILE A 38 7.46 -3.87 -6.41
C ILE A 38 6.44 -3.49 -5.34
N SER A 39 5.53 -4.40 -4.97
CA SER A 39 4.42 -4.12 -4.06
C SER A 39 4.86 -3.55 -2.71
N SER A 40 5.90 -4.12 -2.09
CA SER A 40 6.44 -3.62 -0.81
C SER A 40 7.09 -2.24 -0.97
N THR A 41 7.82 -2.01 -2.06
CA THR A 41 8.48 -0.73 -2.33
C THR A 41 7.45 0.39 -2.50
N LEU A 42 6.31 0.13 -3.12
CA LEU A 42 5.23 1.12 -3.26
C LEU A 42 4.59 1.48 -1.92
N VAL A 43 4.48 0.52 -1.01
CA VAL A 43 4.02 0.78 0.36
C VAL A 43 4.97 1.73 1.07
N ASP A 44 6.28 1.48 0.99
CA ASP A 44 7.29 2.33 1.62
C ASP A 44 7.26 3.75 1.02
N ILE A 45 7.22 3.87 -0.31
CA ILE A 45 7.12 5.17 -1.00
C ILE A 45 5.85 5.93 -0.58
N ALA A 46 4.71 5.25 -0.48
CA ALA A 46 3.46 5.89 -0.08
C ALA A 46 3.50 6.41 1.37
N LEU A 47 4.08 5.62 2.29
CA LEU A 47 4.25 6.02 3.68
C LEU A 47 5.27 7.15 3.83
N ASP A 48 6.35 7.12 3.05
CA ASP A 48 7.36 8.19 3.01
C ASP A 48 6.76 9.50 2.52
N GLU A 49 5.93 9.46 1.48
CA GLU A 49 5.29 10.67 0.96
C GLU A 49 4.28 11.24 1.96
N ILE A 50 3.47 10.40 2.62
CA ILE A 50 2.58 10.87 3.70
C ILE A 50 3.40 11.49 4.83
N LEU A 51 4.52 10.86 5.22
CA LEU A 51 5.38 11.38 6.27
C LEU A 51 5.99 12.73 5.89
N ARG A 52 6.45 12.87 4.64
CA ARG A 52 6.97 14.13 4.09
C ARG A 52 5.92 15.24 4.20
N VAL A 53 4.68 14.99 3.77
CA VAL A 53 3.59 15.96 3.89
C VAL A 53 3.24 16.26 5.37
N GLN A 54 3.34 15.28 6.25
CA GLN A 54 3.20 15.51 7.70
C GLN A 54 4.35 16.40 8.24
N GLU A 55 5.59 16.23 7.80
CA GLU A 55 6.75 16.95 8.34
C GLU A 55 6.94 18.35 7.73
N GLU A 56 6.88 18.44 6.40
CA GLU A 56 7.14 19.64 5.61
C GLU A 56 5.86 20.46 5.37
N GLY A 57 4.70 19.80 5.24
CA GLY A 57 3.44 20.41 4.85
C GLY A 57 3.21 20.42 3.34
N CYS A 58 2.07 20.95 2.91
CA CYS A 58 1.80 21.19 1.48
C CYS A 58 2.51 22.46 1.00
N SER A 59 2.70 22.62 -0.31
CA SER A 59 3.18 23.89 -0.86
C SER A 59 2.09 24.96 -0.84
N ASP A 60 2.48 26.24 -0.94
CA ASP A 60 1.53 27.35 -1.09
C ASP A 60 0.74 27.22 -2.41
N GLU A 61 1.40 26.73 -3.47
CA GLU A 61 0.77 26.45 -4.76
C GLU A 61 -0.30 25.36 -4.68
N ASP A 62 -0.06 24.29 -3.91
CA ASP A 62 -1.05 23.23 -3.68
C ASP A 62 -2.29 23.79 -2.96
N VAL A 63 -2.08 24.61 -1.94
CA VAL A 63 -3.18 25.23 -1.17
C VAL A 63 -3.99 26.16 -2.07
N SER A 64 -3.33 27.02 -2.85
CA SER A 64 -4.01 27.90 -3.81
C SER A 64 -4.82 27.10 -4.83
N THR A 65 -4.23 26.02 -5.36
CA THR A 65 -4.89 25.15 -6.34
C THR A 65 -6.15 24.49 -5.75
N VAL A 66 -6.08 23.99 -4.52
CA VAL A 66 -7.24 23.40 -3.84
C VAL A 66 -8.34 24.44 -3.59
N LEU A 67 -8.00 25.66 -3.18
CA LEU A 67 -8.96 26.74 -2.97
C LEU A 67 -9.68 27.15 -4.26
N GLU A 68 -8.97 27.16 -5.39
CA GLU A 68 -9.55 27.41 -6.71
C GLU A 68 -10.48 26.27 -7.17
N ILE A 69 -10.05 25.02 -6.99
CA ILE A 69 -10.86 23.84 -7.35
C ILE A 69 -12.17 23.86 -6.55
N GLU A 70 -12.10 24.11 -5.23
CA GLU A 70 -13.28 24.17 -4.38
C GLU A 70 -14.20 25.33 -4.78
N GLN A 71 -13.66 26.51 -5.10
CA GLN A 71 -14.45 27.66 -5.55
C GLN A 71 -15.20 27.36 -6.84
N ARG A 72 -14.51 26.82 -7.86
CA ARG A 72 -15.14 26.47 -9.14
C ARG A 72 -16.19 25.38 -8.98
N ALA A 73 -15.91 24.36 -8.16
CA ALA A 73 -16.87 23.32 -7.85
C ALA A 73 -18.13 23.88 -7.15
N HIS A 74 -17.95 24.84 -6.25
CA HIS A 74 -19.05 25.52 -5.58
C HIS A 74 -19.91 26.34 -6.56
N GLU A 75 -19.28 27.17 -7.39
CA GLU A 75 -19.97 28.01 -8.38
C GLU A 75 -20.77 27.18 -9.39
N ASN A 76 -20.19 26.09 -9.88
CA ASN A 76 -20.89 25.15 -10.76
C ASN A 76 -22.05 24.46 -10.02
N GLY A 77 -21.81 24.00 -8.79
CA GLY A 77 -22.80 23.33 -7.97
C GLY A 77 -24.03 24.20 -7.70
N LEU A 78 -23.88 25.51 -7.49
CA LEU A 78 -25.02 26.42 -7.27
C LEU A 78 -26.04 26.40 -8.43
N GLN A 79 -25.62 26.02 -9.64
CA GLN A 79 -26.48 25.93 -10.83
C GLN A 79 -27.13 24.55 -10.98
N GLU A 80 -26.73 23.55 -10.20
CA GLU A 80 -27.15 22.15 -10.36
C GLU A 80 -28.16 21.72 -9.30
N ASN A 81 -29.27 21.11 -9.72
CA ASN A 81 -30.27 20.57 -8.79
C ASN A 81 -29.70 19.48 -7.86
N TYR A 82 -28.77 18.66 -8.36
CA TYR A 82 -28.15 17.59 -7.59
C TYR A 82 -27.35 18.12 -6.41
N TYR A 83 -26.63 19.23 -6.60
CA TYR A 83 -25.91 19.92 -5.53
C TYR A 83 -26.87 20.33 -4.41
N TRP A 84 -27.99 20.96 -4.72
CA TRP A 84 -28.97 21.39 -3.71
C TRP A 84 -29.60 20.20 -2.97
N LEU A 85 -29.90 19.10 -3.68
CA LEU A 85 -30.37 17.86 -3.05
C LEU A 85 -29.34 17.28 -2.07
N ASP A 86 -28.07 17.24 -2.45
CA ASP A 86 -26.97 16.81 -1.59
C ASP A 86 -26.81 17.75 -0.37
N ARG A 87 -26.93 19.07 -0.54
CA ARG A 87 -26.88 20.04 0.58
C ARG A 87 -28.03 19.84 1.57
N ILE A 88 -29.25 19.59 1.10
CA ILE A 88 -30.41 19.27 1.97
C ILE A 88 -30.14 17.97 2.73
N LEU A 89 -29.70 16.92 2.04
CA LEU A 89 -29.43 15.62 2.66
C LEU A 89 -28.34 15.72 3.73
N ARG A 90 -27.22 16.37 3.42
CA ARG A 90 -26.11 16.59 4.37
C ARG A 90 -26.56 17.40 5.58
N SER A 91 -27.39 18.41 5.36
CA SER A 91 -27.91 19.25 6.45
C SER A 91 -28.82 18.46 7.38
N TYR A 92 -29.69 17.63 6.83
CA TYR A 92 -30.53 16.74 7.63
C TYR A 92 -29.74 15.67 8.38
N GLN A 93 -28.71 15.09 7.74
CA GLN A 93 -27.85 14.06 8.33
C GLN A 93 -26.77 14.63 9.27
N SER A 94 -26.63 15.96 9.32
CA SER A 94 -25.62 16.61 10.13
C SER A 94 -25.94 16.46 11.62
N ARG A 95 -24.89 16.48 12.45
CA ARG A 95 -25.03 16.44 13.92
C ARG A 95 -25.61 17.72 14.51
N VAL A 96 -25.56 18.81 13.75
CA VAL A 96 -26.10 20.11 14.16
C VAL A 96 -27.60 20.21 13.90
N TYR A 97 -28.18 19.21 13.22
CA TYR A 97 -29.61 19.15 12.98
C TYR A 97 -30.41 19.03 14.28
N PHE A 98 -31.29 20.02 14.48
CA PHE A 98 -32.20 20.08 15.62
C PHE A 98 -33.58 20.58 15.17
N GLY A 99 -34.19 19.87 14.23
CA GLY A 99 -35.55 20.16 13.73
C GLY A 99 -35.61 21.20 12.61
N ASP A 100 -34.58 22.02 12.42
CA ASP A 100 -34.49 22.98 11.30
C ASP A 100 -33.31 22.67 10.36
N VAL A 101 -33.64 22.41 9.09
CA VAL A 101 -32.66 22.15 8.03
C VAL A 101 -31.94 23.44 7.62
N GLY A 102 -32.62 24.59 7.66
CA GLY A 102 -32.06 25.90 7.30
C GLY A 102 -30.91 26.28 8.21
N THR A 103 -31.10 26.23 9.54
CA THR A 103 -30.03 26.47 10.50
C THR A 103 -28.84 25.51 10.31
N SER A 104 -29.13 24.24 10.03
CA SER A 104 -28.09 23.23 9.81
C SER A 104 -27.27 23.51 8.55
N PHE A 105 -27.93 23.99 7.50
CA PHE A 105 -27.30 24.44 6.26
C PHE A 105 -26.41 25.67 6.51
N GLU A 106 -26.93 26.70 7.19
CA GLU A 106 -26.18 27.92 7.51
C GLU A 106 -24.89 27.62 8.27
N VAL A 107 -24.94 26.74 9.28
CA VAL A 107 -23.76 26.33 10.05
C VAL A 107 -22.72 25.63 9.16
N GLN A 108 -23.15 24.78 8.23
CA GLN A 108 -22.23 24.12 7.29
C GLN A 108 -21.66 25.09 6.26
N ASP A 109 -22.47 26.05 5.81
CA ASP A 109 -22.02 27.08 4.88
C ASP A 109 -20.98 27.99 5.55
N GLU A 110 -21.27 28.50 6.75
CA GLU A 110 -20.31 29.25 7.55
C GLU A 110 -19.03 28.44 7.80
N GLY A 111 -19.15 27.14 8.09
CA GLY A 111 -18.02 26.24 8.24
C GLY A 111 -17.14 26.16 7.00
N ARG A 112 -17.72 26.09 5.79
CA ARG A 112 -16.97 26.13 4.53
C ARG A 112 -16.24 27.45 4.35
N SER A 113 -16.90 28.59 4.61
CA SER A 113 -16.26 29.91 4.49
C SER A 113 -15.07 30.04 5.44
N LYS A 114 -15.23 29.61 6.70
CA LYS A 114 -14.14 29.58 7.70
C LYS A 114 -12.97 28.71 7.27
N VAL A 115 -13.23 27.53 6.70
CA VAL A 115 -12.15 26.66 6.20
C VAL A 115 -11.39 27.36 5.08
N ARG A 116 -12.09 28.00 4.12
CA ARG A 116 -11.45 28.72 3.02
C ARG A 116 -10.57 29.88 3.50
N GLU A 117 -11.03 30.64 4.49
CA GLU A 117 -10.28 31.78 5.05
C GLU A 117 -9.05 31.36 5.86
N LEU A 118 -9.12 30.21 6.53
CA LEU A 118 -8.07 29.74 7.45
C LEU A 118 -7.11 28.73 6.81
N LEU A 119 -7.38 28.26 5.59
CA LEU A 119 -6.56 27.23 4.94
C LEU A 119 -5.21 27.82 4.53
N THR A 120 -4.15 27.32 5.17
CA THR A 120 -2.74 27.62 4.89
C THR A 120 -1.97 26.30 4.94
N PRO A 121 -0.73 26.24 4.43
CA PRO A 121 0.10 25.04 4.56
C PRO A 121 0.21 24.53 6.00
N SER A 122 0.36 25.45 6.97
CA SER A 122 0.51 25.09 8.38
C SER A 122 -0.78 24.58 8.99
N THR A 123 -1.94 25.18 8.68
CA THR A 123 -3.23 24.69 9.19
C THR A 123 -3.62 23.36 8.56
N ALA A 124 -3.31 23.16 7.27
CA ALA A 124 -3.49 21.88 6.58
C ALA A 124 -2.61 20.78 7.21
N GLN A 125 -1.33 21.07 7.47
CA GLN A 125 -0.41 20.14 8.12
C GLN A 125 -0.88 19.76 9.53
N LEU A 126 -1.29 20.75 10.34
CA LEU A 126 -1.81 20.51 11.68
C LEU A 126 -3.09 19.66 11.63
N ALA A 127 -3.99 19.93 10.69
CA ALA A 127 -5.18 19.11 10.48
C ALA A 127 -4.82 17.66 10.10
N LEU A 128 -3.83 17.45 9.24
CA LEU A 128 -3.37 16.12 8.85
C LEU A 128 -2.80 15.34 10.04
N LYS A 129 -1.95 15.96 10.87
CA LYS A 129 -1.38 15.36 12.09
C LYS A 129 -2.43 15.05 13.16
N ARG A 130 -3.55 15.76 13.11
CA ARG A 130 -4.68 15.60 14.04
C ARG A 130 -5.58 14.43 13.63
N ILE A 131 -5.81 14.29 12.33
CA ILE A 131 -6.70 13.29 11.73
C ILE A 131 -6.02 11.91 11.65
N LEU A 132 -4.72 11.89 11.33
CA LEU A 132 -3.91 10.69 11.19
C LEU A 132 -2.87 10.58 12.32
N PRO A 133 -2.48 9.35 12.70
CA PRO A 133 -1.36 9.17 13.62
C PRO A 133 -0.10 9.85 13.07
N PHE A 134 0.66 10.49 13.96
CA PHE A 134 1.97 11.07 13.65
C PHE A 134 3.06 10.38 14.50
N PRO A 135 4.11 9.81 13.87
CA PRO A 135 4.27 9.62 12.42
C PRO A 135 3.27 8.58 11.88
N CYS A 136 2.86 8.71 10.61
CA CYS A 136 1.88 7.83 9.96
C CYS A 136 2.28 6.34 10.00
N LYS A 137 3.59 6.06 9.98
CA LYS A 137 4.17 4.71 10.08
C LYS A 137 3.89 3.99 11.41
N LYS A 138 3.45 4.72 12.46
CA LYS A 138 3.16 4.12 13.77
C LYS A 138 1.95 3.18 13.72
N GLN A 139 0.99 3.47 12.87
CA GLN A 139 -0.26 2.70 12.78
C GLN A 139 -0.79 2.74 11.35
N TYR A 140 -0.61 1.63 10.63
CA TYR A 140 -1.11 1.42 9.29
C TYR A 140 -1.40 -0.07 9.06
N THR A 141 -2.28 -0.37 8.10
CA THR A 141 -2.62 -1.74 7.69
C THR A 141 -2.27 -1.90 6.23
N VAL A 142 -1.58 -3.00 5.90
CA VAL A 142 -1.21 -3.33 4.53
C VAL A 142 -1.78 -4.68 4.16
N VAL A 143 -2.41 -4.74 2.99
CA VAL A 143 -2.93 -5.98 2.41
C VAL A 143 -2.33 -6.09 1.00
N ILE A 144 -1.51 -7.12 0.78
CA ILE A 144 -0.91 -7.42 -0.53
C ILE A 144 -1.50 -8.73 -1.02
N LEU A 145 -2.20 -8.68 -2.15
CA LEU A 145 -2.75 -9.87 -2.82
C LEU A 145 -1.80 -10.31 -3.93
N MET A 146 -1.22 -11.49 -3.77
CA MET A 146 -0.25 -12.05 -4.72
C MET A 146 -0.95 -13.00 -5.70
N PRO A 147 -0.49 -13.08 -6.96
CA PRO A 147 -1.02 -14.05 -7.91
C PRO A 147 -0.79 -15.47 -7.41
N GLN A 148 -1.76 -16.36 -7.69
CA GLN A 148 -1.65 -17.75 -7.30
C GLN A 148 -0.42 -18.38 -7.97
N THR A 149 0.47 -18.98 -7.18
CA THR A 149 1.56 -19.78 -7.74
C THR A 149 0.98 -20.96 -8.50
N SER A 150 1.23 -21.03 -9.81
CA SER A 150 0.81 -22.16 -10.64
C SER A 150 1.23 -23.48 -9.98
N ARG A 151 0.28 -24.43 -9.84
CA ARG A 151 0.54 -25.79 -9.31
C ARG A 151 1.68 -26.49 -10.07
N VAL A 152 1.88 -26.16 -11.34
CA VAL A 152 2.97 -26.67 -12.18
C VAL A 152 4.33 -26.07 -11.79
N LYS A 153 4.38 -24.79 -11.40
CA LYS A 153 5.60 -24.16 -10.86
C LYS A 153 5.98 -24.77 -9.50
N LEU A 154 5.00 -25.14 -8.69
CA LEU A 154 5.21 -25.82 -7.40
C LEU A 154 5.75 -27.25 -7.60
N LEU A 155 5.24 -28.00 -8.58
CA LEU A 155 5.76 -29.33 -8.91
C LEU A 155 7.18 -29.25 -9.49
N THR A 156 7.44 -28.32 -10.40
CA THR A 156 8.76 -28.18 -11.03
C THR A 156 9.86 -27.72 -10.05
N SER A 157 9.55 -26.97 -8.99
CA SER A 157 10.52 -26.65 -7.95
C SER A 157 10.90 -27.88 -7.09
N LEU A 158 9.93 -28.76 -6.81
CA LEU A 158 10.18 -30.04 -6.13
C LEU A 158 11.08 -30.96 -6.98
N PHE A 159 10.84 -31.01 -8.30
CA PHE A 159 11.68 -31.80 -9.20
C PHE A 159 13.10 -31.22 -9.36
N LYS A 160 13.27 -29.89 -9.38
CA LYS A 160 14.60 -29.25 -9.42
C LYS A 160 15.45 -29.52 -8.16
N SER A 161 14.84 -29.61 -6.98
CA SER A 161 15.55 -30.01 -5.76
C SER A 161 16.02 -31.46 -5.79
N THR A 162 15.27 -32.31 -6.49
CA THR A 162 15.55 -33.76 -6.57
C THR A 162 16.67 -34.07 -7.57
N ASP A 163 16.76 -33.31 -8.66
CA ASP A 163 17.77 -33.49 -9.71
C ASP A 163 19.21 -33.19 -9.22
N ASN A 164 19.35 -32.19 -8.33
CA ASN A 164 20.66 -31.83 -7.76
C ASN A 164 21.19 -32.91 -6.78
N SER A 165 20.30 -33.66 -6.13
CA SER A 165 20.66 -34.81 -5.28
C SER A 165 21.09 -36.02 -6.11
N TYR A 166 20.38 -36.30 -7.21
CA TYR A 166 20.63 -37.50 -8.03
C TYR A 166 21.93 -37.39 -8.82
N SER A 167 22.22 -36.21 -9.40
CA SER A 167 23.50 -35.92 -10.07
C SER A 167 24.71 -36.07 -9.11
N ARG A 168 24.58 -35.64 -7.85
CA ARG A 168 25.65 -35.72 -6.86
C ARG A 168 25.91 -37.16 -6.41
N LYS A 169 24.85 -37.96 -6.21
CA LYS A 169 24.97 -39.39 -5.86
C LYS A 169 25.52 -40.24 -7.02
N ALA A 170 25.12 -39.95 -8.26
CA ALA A 170 25.61 -40.66 -9.45
C ALA A 170 27.13 -40.45 -9.67
N LYS A 171 27.63 -39.21 -9.48
CA LYS A 171 29.07 -38.91 -9.59
C LYS A 171 29.91 -39.64 -8.54
N ILE A 172 29.40 -39.78 -7.31
CA ILE A 172 30.10 -40.50 -6.23
C ILE A 172 30.15 -42.00 -6.56
N LEU A 173 29.06 -42.59 -7.05
CA LEU A 173 29.01 -44.02 -7.36
C LEU A 173 29.98 -44.41 -8.51
N VAL A 174 30.07 -43.58 -9.55
CA VAL A 174 31.03 -43.79 -10.66
C VAL A 174 32.47 -43.68 -10.17
N GLY A 175 32.78 -42.74 -9.27
CA GLY A 175 34.10 -42.62 -8.67
C GLY A 175 34.51 -43.86 -7.85
N VAL A 176 33.58 -44.41 -7.06
CA VAL A 176 33.82 -45.63 -6.26
C VAL A 176 34.00 -46.86 -7.15
N ALA A 177 33.18 -47.01 -8.20
CA ALA A 177 33.34 -48.11 -9.16
C ALA A 177 34.69 -48.03 -9.90
N GLY A 178 35.13 -46.83 -10.30
CA GLY A 178 36.44 -46.64 -10.93
C GLY A 178 37.60 -47.02 -10.00
N LEU A 179 37.57 -46.58 -8.74
CA LEU A 179 38.61 -46.89 -7.74
C LEU A 179 38.68 -48.39 -7.42
N THR A 180 37.54 -49.07 -7.31
CA THR A 180 37.52 -50.52 -7.04
C THR A 180 38.08 -51.34 -8.19
N VAL A 181 37.76 -50.98 -9.44
CA VAL A 181 38.34 -51.62 -10.62
C VAL A 181 39.85 -51.38 -10.68
N PHE A 182 40.31 -50.15 -10.40
CA PHE A 182 41.73 -49.81 -10.40
C PHE A 182 42.52 -50.53 -9.30
N ALA A 183 41.93 -50.66 -8.11
CA ALA A 183 42.53 -51.44 -7.02
C ALA A 183 42.60 -52.93 -7.36
N LEU A 184 41.56 -53.48 -8.01
CA LEU A 184 41.53 -54.89 -8.43
C LEU A 184 42.53 -55.18 -9.56
N THR A 185 42.73 -54.24 -10.50
CA THR A 185 43.75 -54.40 -11.56
C THR A 185 45.15 -54.33 -10.99
N LEU A 186 45.44 -53.37 -10.09
CA LEU A 186 46.72 -53.29 -9.38
C LEU A 186 46.99 -54.52 -8.52
N TRP A 187 45.98 -55.01 -7.79
CA TRP A 187 46.09 -56.24 -7.02
C TRP A 187 46.41 -57.44 -7.91
N ARG A 188 45.68 -57.61 -9.01
CA ARG A 188 45.93 -58.70 -9.98
C ARG A 188 47.31 -58.59 -10.63
N TYR A 189 47.79 -57.36 -10.86
CA TYR A 189 49.12 -57.12 -11.41
C TYR A 189 50.21 -57.50 -10.40
N SER A 190 50.09 -57.08 -9.14
CA SER A 190 51.06 -57.42 -8.07
C SER A 190 51.18 -58.93 -7.80
N ARG A 191 50.06 -59.67 -7.90
CA ARG A 191 50.06 -61.14 -7.74
C ARG A 191 50.69 -61.88 -8.92
N ARG A 192 50.76 -61.26 -10.11
CA ARG A 192 51.42 -61.85 -11.29
C ARG A 192 52.93 -61.63 -11.25
N THR A 193 53.40 -60.51 -10.69
CA THR A 193 54.84 -60.24 -10.54
C THR A 193 55.51 -60.99 -9.39
N LEU A 194 54.74 -61.55 -8.44
CA LEU A 194 55.26 -62.43 -7.35
C LEU A 194 55.39 -63.92 -7.74
N LYS A 195 54.99 -64.29 -8.96
CA LYS A 195 55.05 -65.68 -9.49
C LYS A 195 56.05 -65.87 -10.64
N SER A 196 56.95 -64.90 -10.85
CA SER A 196 58.08 -65.01 -11.78
C SER A 196 59.38 -65.24 -11.03
#